data_AF-A0AA35XUL5-F1
#
_entry.id   AF-A0AA35XUL5-F1
#
_cell.length_a   1.000
_cell.length_b   1.000
_cell.length_c   1.000
_cell.angle_alpha   90.00
_cell.angle_beta   90.00
_cell.angle_gamma   90.00
#
_symmetry.space_group_name_H-M   'P 1'
#
loop_
_entity.id
_entity.type
_entity.pdbx_description
1 polymer ?
#
loop_
_entity_poly.entity_id
_entity_poly.type
_entity_poly.pdbx_seq_one_letter_code
_entity_poly.pdbx_strand_id
1 'polypeptide(L)'
;MHRAMHERMVSTVEEASIDRVRELDSAAAMTLLSRPAAWGRLETGHPLKDTALARSVFQRAGRRLFPGRVRSRRRHATVDTPENRFVKFFLTRLEQRLAQIKAMLGEGGGTFLHPEMGDEIGRLERALDRFLDGPRWREVGELRHIPARSTVLQRRAGYRELFRLFALLQQASRHDANLLDFTALVEIKDAPLLYEYWCFFQVKQRLDARFGLPRRASIIAEAQPEGDALREGLRLDYGRGIALYYNATCAARSSGRLSSYSHDLRPDIILSDGDRLLILDAKYRGEASGDTGIESPNPADIDKMHTYREAIRNVWGAFVLYPGEKPEIHPAFTARGDSRYERVGALVLVPDILSGEVDGSDEIERLISEFLERRKS
;
A
#
# COMPACT_ATOMS: atom_id res chain seq x y z
N MET A 1 13.99 4.06 9.48
CA MET A 1 14.38 4.23 8.06
C MET A 1 15.53 5.21 7.82
N HIS A 2 15.72 6.26 8.66
CA HIS A 2 16.75 7.30 8.47
C HIS A 2 18.22 6.81 8.36
N ARG A 3 18.53 5.60 8.87
CA ARG A 3 19.88 4.99 8.77
C ARG A 3 20.05 3.99 7.62
N ALA A 4 19.00 3.67 6.86
CA ALA A 4 19.02 2.60 5.87
C ALA A 4 18.21 2.96 4.62
N MET A 5 18.50 4.12 4.01
CA MET A 5 17.91 4.48 2.72
C MET A 5 18.37 3.49 1.63
N HIS A 6 17.55 3.29 0.61
CA HIS A 6 17.96 2.54 -0.58
C HIS A 6 18.97 3.36 -1.38
N GLU A 7 20.10 2.74 -1.69
CA GLU A 7 21.13 3.34 -2.53
C GLU A 7 21.25 2.51 -3.81
N ARG A 8 21.43 3.20 -4.93
CA ARG A 8 21.72 2.58 -6.21
C ARG A 8 23.08 3.04 -6.71
N MET A 9 23.90 2.12 -7.19
CA MET A 9 25.12 2.47 -7.90
C MET A 9 24.75 2.98 -9.29
N VAL A 10 25.16 4.21 -9.58
CA VAL A 10 24.97 4.84 -10.90
C VAL A 10 26.32 5.19 -11.50
N SER A 11 26.36 5.19 -12.82
CA SER A 11 27.53 5.55 -13.60
C SER A 11 27.23 6.84 -14.36
N THR A 12 27.86 7.93 -13.98
CA THR A 12 27.76 9.21 -14.70
C THR A 12 28.95 9.36 -15.64
N VAL A 13 28.71 9.97 -16.80
CA VAL A 13 29.79 10.38 -17.71
C VAL A 13 30.12 11.82 -17.38
N GLU A 14 31.35 12.09 -16.97
CA GLU A 14 31.83 13.42 -16.67
C GLU A 14 33.10 13.72 -17.46
N GLU A 15 33.32 15.00 -17.77
CA GLU A 15 34.61 15.45 -18.32
C GLU A 15 35.60 15.67 -17.18
N ALA A 16 36.43 14.67 -16.96
CA ALA A 16 37.50 14.72 -15.98
C ALA A 16 38.82 15.11 -16.66
N SER A 17 39.69 15.74 -15.87
CA SER A 17 41.08 15.93 -16.27
C SER A 17 41.75 14.56 -16.40
N ILE A 18 42.56 14.36 -17.44
CA ILE A 18 43.16 13.05 -17.76
C ILE A 18 43.99 12.49 -16.59
N ASP A 19 44.61 13.36 -15.77
CA ASP A 19 45.39 13.02 -14.58
C ASP A 19 44.55 12.43 -13.42
N ARG A 20 43.23 12.67 -13.42
CA ARG A 20 42.32 12.15 -12.39
C ARG A 20 41.67 10.82 -12.80
N VAL A 21 41.89 10.37 -14.04
CA VAL A 21 41.24 9.19 -14.61
C VAL A 21 42.14 7.97 -14.42
N ARG A 22 41.68 7.02 -13.60
CA ARG A 22 42.42 5.79 -13.30
C ARG A 22 42.18 4.66 -14.32
N GLU A 23 41.00 4.65 -14.95
CA GLU A 23 40.61 3.65 -15.94
C GLU A 23 39.94 4.35 -17.13
N LEU A 24 40.30 3.91 -18.33
CA LEU A 24 39.84 4.48 -19.60
C LEU A 24 39.16 3.37 -20.39
N ASP A 25 37.84 3.47 -20.56
CA ASP A 25 37.08 2.49 -21.34
C ASP A 25 37.25 2.71 -22.85
N SER A 26 36.91 1.69 -23.65
CA SER A 26 37.08 1.73 -25.11
C SER A 26 36.30 2.87 -25.76
N ALA A 27 35.14 3.27 -25.20
CA ALA A 27 34.33 4.36 -25.72
C ALA A 27 34.96 5.73 -25.45
N ALA A 28 35.53 5.92 -24.25
CA ALA A 28 36.31 7.09 -23.87
C ALA A 28 37.57 7.23 -24.74
N ALA A 29 38.27 6.11 -24.99
CA ALA A 29 39.44 6.07 -25.86
C ALA A 29 39.08 6.47 -27.31
N MET A 30 38.01 5.91 -27.86
CA MET A 30 37.54 6.26 -29.21
C MET A 30 37.08 7.72 -29.31
N THR A 31 36.38 8.22 -28.29
CA THR A 31 35.96 9.64 -28.26
C THR A 31 37.15 10.59 -28.23
N LEU A 32 38.18 10.23 -27.46
CA LEU A 32 39.42 10.99 -27.32
C LEU A 32 40.20 11.05 -28.64
N LEU A 33 40.23 9.94 -29.39
CA LEU A 33 40.88 9.86 -30.71
C LEU A 33 40.08 10.59 -31.80
N SER A 34 38.74 10.57 -31.73
CA SER A 34 37.86 11.21 -32.72
C SER A 34 37.74 12.73 -32.56
N ARG A 35 38.28 13.32 -31.48
CA ARG A 35 38.26 14.79 -31.23
C ARG A 35 39.66 15.37 -30.98
N PRO A 36 40.59 15.33 -31.96
CA PRO A 36 41.93 15.85 -31.78
C PRO A 36 41.98 17.38 -31.54
N ALA A 37 40.94 18.12 -31.95
CA ALA A 37 40.87 19.57 -31.76
C ALA A 37 40.78 20.01 -30.29
N ALA A 38 40.39 19.10 -29.38
CA ALA A 38 40.31 19.36 -27.94
C ALA A 38 41.65 19.08 -27.20
N TRP A 39 42.70 18.70 -27.93
CA TRP A 39 43.98 18.35 -27.34
C TRP A 39 44.85 19.60 -27.13
N GLY A 40 45.43 19.71 -25.94
CA GLY A 40 46.33 20.81 -25.59
C GLY A 40 47.71 20.59 -26.21
N ARG A 41 48.40 21.70 -26.53
CA ARG A 41 49.80 21.65 -26.96
C ARG A 41 50.70 21.48 -25.73
N LEU A 42 51.59 20.50 -25.78
CA LEU A 42 52.63 20.34 -24.77
C LEU A 42 53.83 21.25 -25.10
N GLU A 43 54.35 21.94 -24.09
CA GLU A 43 55.62 22.65 -24.20
C GLU A 43 56.81 21.70 -24.29
N THR A 44 57.94 22.17 -24.82
CA THR A 44 59.17 21.39 -25.05
C THR A 44 59.77 20.78 -23.78
N GLY A 45 59.53 21.38 -22.61
CA GLY A 45 59.95 20.88 -21.30
C GLY A 45 58.95 19.96 -20.60
N HIS A 46 57.74 19.77 -21.12
CA HIS A 46 56.65 19.13 -20.37
C HIS A 46 56.87 17.62 -20.17
N PRO A 47 56.77 17.06 -18.94
CA PRO A 47 57.06 15.64 -18.65
C PRO A 47 56.23 14.65 -19.51
N LEU A 48 54.98 14.99 -19.80
CA LEU A 48 54.08 14.15 -20.60
C LEU A 48 54.54 13.95 -22.06
N LYS A 49 55.51 14.73 -22.55
CA LYS A 49 56.04 14.63 -23.93
C LYS A 49 56.68 13.27 -24.22
N ASP A 50 57.16 12.60 -23.18
CA ASP A 50 57.92 11.34 -23.28
C ASP A 50 57.05 10.10 -23.13
N THR A 51 55.75 10.27 -22.89
CA THR A 51 54.80 9.16 -22.86
C THR A 51 54.65 8.51 -24.24
N ALA A 52 54.36 7.20 -24.28
CA ALA A 52 54.16 6.46 -25.53
C ALA A 52 53.09 7.12 -26.41
N LEU A 53 51.98 7.58 -25.81
CA LEU A 53 50.91 8.29 -26.51
C LEU A 53 51.40 9.59 -27.14
N ALA A 54 52.08 10.46 -26.38
CA ALA A 54 52.59 11.73 -26.90
C ALA A 54 53.60 11.54 -28.03
N ARG A 55 54.46 10.51 -27.94
CA ARG A 55 55.41 10.14 -28.99
C ARG A 55 54.70 9.65 -30.26
N SER A 56 53.74 8.75 -30.14
CA SER A 56 52.97 8.24 -31.29
C SER A 56 52.18 9.33 -32.00
N VAL A 57 51.64 10.29 -31.24
CA VAL A 57 50.90 11.43 -31.80
C VAL A 57 51.87 12.41 -32.47
N PHE A 58 53.01 12.70 -31.86
CA PHE A 58 54.03 13.56 -32.45
C PHE A 58 54.58 12.99 -33.77
N GLN A 59 54.84 11.68 -33.84
CA GLN A 59 55.32 11.01 -35.05
C GLN A 59 54.36 11.14 -36.23
N ARG A 60 53.04 11.13 -35.99
CA ARG A 60 52.02 11.25 -37.05
C ARG A 60 51.62 12.69 -37.37
N ALA A 61 51.50 13.55 -36.36
CA ALA A 61 50.94 14.89 -36.52
C ALA A 61 52.00 16.01 -36.57
N GLY A 62 53.28 15.72 -36.29
CA GLY A 62 54.36 16.70 -36.22
C GLY A 62 54.22 17.72 -35.08
N ARG A 63 53.21 17.59 -34.23
CA ARG A 63 52.87 18.50 -33.13
C ARG A 63 52.78 17.73 -31.82
N ARG A 64 53.33 18.29 -30.75
CA ARG A 64 53.28 17.71 -29.40
C ARG A 64 51.91 18.02 -28.79
N LEU A 65 50.96 17.12 -28.95
CA LEU A 65 49.59 17.25 -28.46
C LEU A 65 49.32 16.22 -27.38
N PHE A 66 48.50 16.59 -26.39
CA PHE A 66 48.02 15.67 -25.35
C PHE A 66 46.57 15.99 -24.97
N PRO A 67 45.73 14.98 -24.74
CA PRO A 67 44.37 15.19 -24.28
C PRO A 67 44.36 15.77 -22.86
N GLY A 68 43.85 16.99 -22.68
CA GLY A 68 43.75 17.61 -21.35
C GLY A 68 42.56 17.10 -20.54
N ARG A 69 41.47 16.73 -21.21
CA ARG A 69 40.27 16.19 -20.60
C ARG A 69 39.82 14.95 -21.36
N VAL A 70 39.22 14.02 -20.64
CA VAL A 70 38.60 12.84 -21.21
C VAL A 70 37.23 12.64 -20.56
N ARG A 71 36.28 12.16 -21.36
CA ARG A 71 35.01 11.68 -20.83
C ARG A 71 35.28 10.38 -20.09
N SER A 72 35.20 10.42 -18.76
CA SER A 72 35.37 9.24 -17.92
C SER A 72 34.04 8.88 -17.28
N ARG A 73 33.88 7.58 -17.03
CA ARG A 73 32.68 7.03 -16.42
C ARG A 73 32.96 6.82 -14.93
N ARG A 74 32.34 7.65 -14.07
CA ARG A 74 32.49 7.55 -12.62
C ARG A 74 31.32 6.77 -12.02
N ARG A 75 31.62 5.76 -11.21
CA ARG A 75 30.62 5.01 -10.44
C ARG A 75 30.50 5.61 -9.04
N HIS A 76 29.29 5.92 -8.61
CA HIS A 76 29.02 6.35 -7.24
C HIS A 76 27.64 5.86 -6.78
N ALA A 77 27.47 5.73 -5.46
CA ALA A 77 26.17 5.47 -4.87
C ALA A 77 25.33 6.76 -4.90
N THR A 78 24.03 6.61 -5.14
CA THR A 78 23.06 7.70 -4.98
C THR A 78 21.86 7.22 -4.17
N VAL A 79 21.35 8.09 -3.32
CA VAL A 79 20.05 7.92 -2.65
C VAL A 79 18.89 8.38 -3.51
N ASP A 80 19.14 8.98 -4.67
CA ASP A 80 18.10 9.43 -5.57
C ASP A 80 17.53 8.26 -6.39
N THR A 81 16.74 7.42 -5.72
CA THR A 81 16.09 6.24 -6.30
C THR A 81 14.57 6.47 -6.42
N PRO A 82 13.88 5.81 -7.38
CA PRO A 82 12.42 5.91 -7.49
C PRO A 82 11.68 5.64 -6.17
N GLU A 83 12.19 4.71 -5.36
CA GLU A 83 11.62 4.33 -4.07
C GLU A 83 11.77 5.41 -3.01
N ASN A 84 12.95 6.04 -2.94
CA ASN A 84 13.15 7.16 -2.02
C ASN A 84 12.36 8.38 -2.46
N ARG A 85 12.26 8.63 -3.77
CA ARG A 85 11.39 9.69 -4.31
C ARG A 85 9.93 9.44 -3.94
N PHE A 86 9.47 8.20 -4.01
CA PHE A 86 8.13 7.80 -3.58
C PHE A 86 7.91 8.07 -2.09
N VAL A 87 8.84 7.64 -1.23
CA VAL A 87 8.75 7.89 0.21
C VAL A 87 8.67 9.39 0.49
N LYS A 88 9.57 10.18 -0.09
CA LYS A 88 9.61 11.64 0.12
C LYS A 88 8.28 12.27 -0.28
N PHE A 89 7.80 11.95 -1.48
CA PHE A 89 6.49 12.38 -1.96
C PHE A 89 5.35 12.02 -0.99
N PHE A 90 5.30 10.76 -0.55
CA PHE A 90 4.23 10.28 0.31
C PHE A 90 4.22 10.97 1.68
N LEU A 91 5.39 11.10 2.31
CA LEU A 91 5.51 11.77 3.60
C LEU A 91 5.16 13.26 3.51
N THR A 92 5.55 13.94 2.44
CA THR A 92 5.11 15.33 2.19
C THR A 92 3.59 15.41 1.99
N ARG A 93 2.97 14.42 1.34
CA ARG A 93 1.51 14.38 1.21
C ARG A 93 0.81 14.16 2.55
N LEU A 94 1.37 13.31 3.42
CA LEU A 94 0.87 13.11 4.77
C LEU A 94 0.93 14.38 5.61
N GLU A 95 2.06 15.09 5.57
CA GLU A 95 2.25 16.37 6.25
C GLU A 95 1.18 17.39 5.82
N GLN A 96 0.95 17.54 4.51
CA GLN A 96 -0.10 18.41 3.97
C GLN A 96 -1.50 18.00 4.45
N ARG A 97 -1.80 16.70 4.51
CA ARG A 97 -3.09 16.20 4.98
C ARG A 97 -3.29 16.45 6.48
N LEU A 98 -2.26 16.25 7.30
CA LEU A 98 -2.31 16.55 8.73
C LEU A 98 -2.55 18.04 8.98
N ALA A 99 -1.88 18.91 8.21
CA ALA A 99 -2.10 20.36 8.29
C ALA A 99 -3.54 20.75 7.91
N GLN A 100 -4.12 20.12 6.87
CA GLN A 100 -5.52 20.33 6.49
C GLN A 100 -6.48 19.88 7.59
N ILE A 101 -6.28 18.69 8.15
CA ILE A 101 -7.10 18.18 9.26
C ILE A 101 -7.02 19.16 10.43
N LYS A 102 -5.82 19.60 10.81
CA LYS A 102 -5.61 20.58 11.88
C LYS A 102 -6.31 21.92 11.62
N ALA A 103 -6.28 22.43 10.39
CA ALA A 103 -6.98 23.65 10.01
C ALA A 103 -8.50 23.50 10.14
N MET A 104 -9.07 22.41 9.62
CA MET A 104 -10.50 22.10 9.76
C MET A 104 -10.94 21.96 11.22
N LEU A 105 -10.06 21.40 12.06
CA LEU A 105 -10.30 21.28 13.49
C LEU A 105 -10.16 22.62 14.25
N GLY A 106 -9.41 23.58 13.70
CA GLY A 106 -9.20 24.91 14.29
C GLY A 106 -10.27 25.95 13.95
N GLU A 107 -10.91 25.83 12.78
CA GLU A 107 -11.97 26.76 12.33
C GLU A 107 -13.36 26.47 12.94
N GLY A 108 -13.56 25.25 13.45
CA GLY A 108 -14.77 24.85 14.18
C GLY A 108 -14.69 25.24 15.66
N GLY A 109 -14.93 26.52 15.98
CA GLY A 109 -15.08 26.99 17.37
C GLY A 109 -16.20 26.25 18.10
N GLY A 110 -15.87 25.18 18.83
CA GLY A 110 -16.83 24.43 19.63
C GLY A 110 -16.33 23.07 20.10
N THR A 111 -15.70 23.03 21.27
CA THR A 111 -15.91 22.05 22.37
C THR A 111 -16.12 20.54 22.08
N PHE A 112 -15.67 19.99 20.95
CA PHE A 112 -15.85 18.56 20.62
C PHE A 112 -14.56 17.79 20.30
N LEU A 113 -13.40 18.28 20.70
CA LEU A 113 -12.12 17.58 20.49
C LEU A 113 -11.44 17.28 21.82
N HIS A 114 -11.14 16.01 22.05
CA HIS A 114 -10.21 15.60 23.10
C HIS A 114 -8.86 16.28 22.82
N PRO A 115 -8.28 17.04 23.78
CA PRO A 115 -6.97 17.68 23.64
C PRO A 115 -5.88 16.74 23.12
N GLU A 116 -6.00 15.46 23.46
CA GLU A 116 -5.13 14.36 23.05
C GLU A 116 -4.99 14.20 21.52
N MET A 117 -6.03 14.50 20.73
CA MET A 117 -5.96 14.41 19.27
C MET A 117 -5.10 15.52 18.66
N GLY A 118 -5.18 16.74 19.21
CA GLY A 118 -4.35 17.87 18.78
C GLY A 118 -2.87 17.61 19.09
N ASP A 119 -2.60 17.05 20.28
CA ASP A 119 -1.26 16.66 20.69
C ASP A 119 -0.69 15.55 19.79
N GLU A 120 -1.50 14.56 19.41
CA GLU A 120 -1.09 13.47 18.53
C GLU A 120 -0.77 13.95 17.12
N ILE A 121 -1.62 14.81 16.53
CA ILE A 121 -1.34 15.45 15.24
C ILE A 121 -0.02 16.22 15.30
N GLY A 122 0.18 17.03 16.35
CA GLY A 122 1.42 17.78 16.54
C GLY A 122 2.64 16.87 16.74
N ARG A 123 2.49 15.70 17.38
CA ARG A 123 3.56 14.69 17.51
C ARG A 123 3.94 14.13 16.13
N LEU A 124 2.95 13.81 15.30
CA LEU A 124 3.15 13.28 13.96
C LEU A 124 3.80 14.31 13.02
N GLU A 125 3.32 15.55 12.99
CA GLU A 125 3.92 16.65 12.22
C GLU A 125 5.41 16.78 12.55
N ARG A 126 5.76 16.93 13.84
CA ARG A 126 7.17 17.01 14.26
C ARG A 126 8.00 15.79 13.89
N ALA A 127 7.40 14.61 13.83
CA ALA A 127 8.11 13.39 13.43
C ALA A 127 8.38 13.37 11.92
N LEU A 128 7.43 13.84 11.11
CA LEU A 128 7.57 13.97 9.66
C LEU A 128 8.62 15.04 9.31
N ASP A 129 8.56 16.21 9.94
CA ASP A 129 9.52 17.31 9.72
C ASP A 129 10.94 16.85 9.97
N ARG A 130 11.20 16.27 11.15
CA ARG A 130 12.52 15.73 11.51
C ARG A 130 13.01 14.67 10.52
N PHE A 131 12.09 13.92 9.93
CA PHE A 131 12.43 12.90 8.96
C PHE A 131 12.80 13.51 7.61
N LEU A 132 12.03 14.49 7.12
CA LEU A 132 12.21 15.13 5.82
C LEU A 132 13.38 16.14 5.80
N ASP A 133 13.72 16.74 6.94
CA ASP A 133 14.84 17.69 7.09
C ASP A 133 16.23 17.04 7.06
N GLY A 134 16.29 15.71 7.09
CA GLY A 134 17.54 14.95 7.06
C GLY A 134 18.38 15.27 5.81
N PRO A 135 19.72 15.43 5.93
CA PRO A 135 20.57 15.86 4.81
C PRO A 135 20.49 14.97 3.58
N ARG A 136 20.29 13.65 3.76
CA ARG A 136 20.16 12.67 2.67
C ARG A 136 18.86 12.85 1.87
N TRP A 137 17.81 13.42 2.45
CA TRP A 137 16.53 13.66 1.76
C TRP A 137 16.58 14.87 0.82
N ARG A 138 17.57 15.76 1.00
CA ARG A 138 17.82 16.88 0.07
C ARG A 138 18.35 16.40 -1.28
N GLU A 139 19.07 15.28 -1.29
CA GLU A 139 19.60 14.66 -2.51
C GLU A 139 18.53 13.87 -3.30
N VAL A 140 17.39 13.56 -2.66
CA VAL A 140 16.29 12.84 -3.30
C VAL A 140 15.44 13.80 -4.13
N GLY A 141 15.33 13.52 -5.42
CA GLY A 141 14.56 14.33 -6.36
C GLY A 141 13.05 14.16 -6.23
N GLU A 142 12.32 14.75 -7.18
CA GLU A 142 10.87 14.63 -7.24
C GLU A 142 10.43 13.28 -7.83
N LEU A 143 9.28 12.80 -7.35
CA LEU A 143 8.61 11.64 -7.89
C LEU A 143 8.00 11.99 -9.25
N ARG A 144 8.38 11.25 -10.29
CA ARG A 144 7.80 11.40 -11.64
C ARG A 144 6.67 10.41 -11.92
N HIS A 145 6.79 9.21 -11.37
CA HIS A 145 5.80 8.14 -11.43
C HIS A 145 6.02 7.20 -10.24
N ILE A 146 4.96 6.52 -9.78
CA ILE A 146 5.09 5.56 -8.68
C ILE A 146 5.73 4.27 -9.19
N PRO A 147 6.84 3.80 -8.60
CA PRO A 147 7.50 2.56 -9.02
C PRO A 147 6.83 1.33 -8.38
N ALA A 148 5.57 1.05 -8.74
CA ALA A 148 4.75 0.01 -8.10
C ALA A 148 5.39 -1.40 -8.15
N ARG A 149 6.17 -1.68 -9.20
CA ARG A 149 6.91 -2.93 -9.41
C ARG A 149 8.25 -3.02 -8.66
N SER A 150 8.62 -2.02 -7.87
CA SER A 150 9.88 -2.03 -7.12
C SER A 150 9.86 -3.08 -6.02
N THR A 151 10.79 -4.04 -6.09
CA THR A 151 10.96 -5.05 -5.03
C THR A 151 11.37 -4.45 -3.69
N VAL A 152 12.02 -3.27 -3.71
CA VAL A 152 12.38 -2.54 -2.50
C VAL A 152 11.13 -1.96 -1.84
N LEU A 153 10.25 -1.29 -2.59
CA LEU A 153 8.95 -0.86 -2.04
C LEU A 153 8.09 -2.02 -1.58
N GLN A 154 8.15 -3.17 -2.25
CA GLN A 154 7.29 -4.30 -1.94
C GLN A 154 7.78 -5.16 -0.75
N ARG A 155 9.10 -5.25 -0.51
CA ARG A 155 9.66 -6.24 0.42
C ARG A 155 10.51 -5.66 1.53
N ARG A 156 11.15 -4.50 1.33
CA ARG A 156 12.08 -3.96 2.33
C ARG A 156 11.30 -3.31 3.47
N ALA A 157 11.58 -3.74 4.69
CA ALA A 157 11.01 -3.14 5.90
C ALA A 157 11.27 -1.62 5.95
N GLY A 158 10.30 -0.87 6.44
CA GLY A 158 10.19 0.58 6.35
C GLY A 158 9.50 1.03 5.05
N TYR A 159 9.98 0.57 3.89
CA TYR A 159 9.43 0.96 2.59
C TYR A 159 8.08 0.29 2.32
N ARG A 160 7.98 -1.01 2.62
CA ARG A 160 6.76 -1.78 2.45
C ARG A 160 5.61 -1.24 3.29
N GLU A 161 5.88 -0.87 4.52
CA GLU A 161 4.87 -0.35 5.45
C GLU A 161 4.37 1.03 4.99
N LEU A 162 5.27 1.91 4.55
CA LEU A 162 4.89 3.20 3.97
C LEU A 162 4.13 3.06 2.65
N PHE A 163 4.52 2.12 1.80
CA PHE A 163 3.84 1.87 0.54
C PHE A 163 2.43 1.29 0.77
N ARG A 164 2.26 0.40 1.74
CA ARG A 164 0.95 -0.09 2.19
C ARG A 164 0.07 1.03 2.75
N LEU A 165 0.62 1.87 3.63
CA LEU A 165 -0.11 3.00 4.20
C LEU A 165 -0.56 3.99 3.12
N PHE A 166 0.29 4.27 2.12
CA PHE A 166 -0.08 5.10 0.97
C PHE A 166 -1.26 4.52 0.21
N ALA A 167 -1.24 3.21 -0.08
CA ALA A 167 -2.35 2.54 -0.75
C ALA A 167 -3.65 2.65 0.06
N LEU A 168 -3.58 2.41 1.38
CA LEU A 168 -4.74 2.51 2.28
C LEU A 168 -5.34 3.93 2.30
N LEU A 169 -4.50 4.96 2.38
CA LEU A 169 -4.96 6.35 2.46
C LEU A 169 -5.56 6.86 1.15
N GLN A 170 -5.05 6.41 0.01
CA GLN A 170 -5.67 6.68 -1.30
C GLN A 170 -7.09 6.11 -1.37
N GLN A 171 -7.33 4.92 -0.80
CA GLN A 171 -8.67 4.29 -0.80
C GLN A 171 -9.65 4.99 0.15
N ALA A 172 -9.17 5.44 1.31
CA ALA A 172 -10.00 6.19 2.28
C ALA A 172 -10.35 7.60 1.80
N SER A 173 -9.50 8.19 0.96
CA SER A 173 -9.63 9.57 0.47
C SER A 173 -10.24 9.58 -0.93
N ARG A 174 -11.54 9.24 -1.06
CA ARG A 174 -12.32 9.28 -2.32
C ARG A 174 -12.37 10.66 -3.03
N HIS A 175 -11.66 11.68 -2.56
CA HIS A 175 -11.68 13.05 -3.07
C HIS A 175 -10.45 13.47 -3.86
N ASP A 176 -9.38 12.67 -3.92
CA ASP A 176 -8.30 12.90 -4.88
C ASP A 176 -8.52 12.03 -6.12
N ALA A 177 -9.46 12.48 -6.96
CA ALA A 177 -9.62 11.99 -8.32
C ALA A 177 -8.35 12.30 -9.12
N ASN A 178 -7.37 11.39 -9.12
CA ASN A 178 -6.45 11.16 -10.23
C ASN A 178 -5.66 9.86 -10.02
N LEU A 179 -6.20 8.80 -10.62
CA LEU A 179 -5.50 7.80 -11.43
C LEU A 179 -4.12 7.33 -10.94
N LEU A 180 -4.13 6.25 -10.17
CA LEU A 180 -3.08 5.22 -10.24
C LEU A 180 -3.77 3.86 -10.06
N ASP A 181 -4.19 3.36 -11.23
CA ASP A 181 -4.46 2.00 -11.64
C ASP A 181 -4.43 0.93 -10.53
N PHE A 182 -5.63 0.47 -10.15
CA PHE A 182 -5.82 -0.68 -9.24
C PHE A 182 -5.09 -1.93 -9.76
N THR A 183 -4.89 -2.05 -11.08
CA THR A 183 -4.10 -3.12 -11.72
C THR A 183 -2.62 -3.11 -11.30
N ALA A 184 -2.04 -1.93 -11.04
CA ALA A 184 -0.67 -1.80 -10.52
C ALA A 184 -0.57 -2.11 -9.02
N LEU A 185 -1.70 -2.01 -8.28
CA LEU A 185 -1.81 -2.40 -6.87
C LEU A 185 -1.98 -3.93 -6.72
N VAL A 186 -2.69 -4.59 -7.64
CA VAL A 186 -2.86 -6.06 -7.69
C VAL A 186 -1.53 -6.80 -7.94
N GLU A 187 -0.55 -6.16 -8.61
CA GLU A 187 0.82 -6.69 -8.78
C GLU A 187 1.69 -6.63 -7.50
N ILE A 188 1.21 -5.95 -6.44
CA ILE A 188 1.84 -5.98 -5.13
C ILE A 188 1.42 -7.29 -4.48
N LYS A 189 2.40 -8.08 -4.03
CA LYS A 189 2.31 -9.49 -3.60
C LYS A 189 1.41 -9.80 -2.39
N ASP A 190 0.31 -9.09 -2.21
CA ASP A 190 -0.77 -9.46 -1.31
C ASP A 190 -2.12 -8.99 -1.85
N ALA A 191 -2.41 -9.37 -3.10
CA ALA A 191 -3.74 -9.16 -3.70
C ALA A 191 -4.89 -9.67 -2.81
N PRO A 192 -4.75 -10.80 -2.07
CA PRO A 192 -5.72 -11.17 -1.03
C PRO A 192 -5.93 -10.12 0.04
N LEU A 193 -4.88 -9.59 0.66
CA LEU A 193 -5.00 -8.55 1.69
C LEU A 193 -5.56 -7.22 1.14
N LEU A 194 -5.17 -6.84 -0.08
CA LEU A 194 -5.71 -5.64 -0.73
C LEU A 194 -7.19 -5.78 -1.02
N TYR A 195 -7.60 -6.96 -1.49
CA TYR A 195 -9.00 -7.29 -1.71
C TYR A 195 -9.79 -7.30 -0.40
N GLU A 196 -9.21 -7.83 0.69
CA GLU A 196 -9.79 -7.80 2.03
C GLU A 196 -10.05 -6.36 2.52
N TYR A 197 -9.05 -5.48 2.41
CA TYR A 197 -9.23 -4.06 2.73
C TYR A 197 -10.29 -3.41 1.86
N TRP A 198 -10.28 -3.70 0.56
CA TRP A 198 -11.23 -3.14 -0.37
C TRP A 198 -12.66 -3.56 0.01
N CYS A 199 -12.91 -4.86 0.25
CA CYS A 199 -14.17 -5.37 0.77
C CYS A 199 -14.62 -4.66 2.06
N PHE A 200 -13.70 -4.48 3.02
CA PHE A 200 -13.99 -3.76 4.25
C PHE A 200 -14.45 -2.33 3.98
N PHE A 201 -13.74 -1.60 3.12
CA PHE A 201 -14.11 -0.23 2.78
C PHE A 201 -15.42 -0.15 1.98
N GLN A 202 -15.72 -1.14 1.14
CA GLN A 202 -16.99 -1.21 0.42
C GLN A 202 -18.17 -1.33 1.39
N VAL A 203 -18.04 -2.13 2.46
CA VAL A 203 -19.05 -2.22 3.54
C VAL A 203 -19.09 -0.91 4.32
N LYS A 204 -17.94 -0.37 4.72
CA LYS A 204 -17.84 0.89 5.47
C LYS A 204 -18.52 2.05 4.76
N GLN A 205 -18.29 2.23 3.46
CA GLN A 205 -18.86 3.34 2.69
C GLN A 205 -20.38 3.28 2.64
N ARG A 206 -20.97 2.08 2.58
CA ARG A 206 -22.43 1.89 2.63
C ARG A 206 -22.99 2.25 4.00
N LEU A 207 -22.29 1.86 5.07
CA LEU A 207 -22.65 2.29 6.42
C LEU A 207 -22.50 3.80 6.59
N ASP A 208 -21.43 4.40 6.07
CA ASP A 208 -21.22 5.85 6.09
C ASP A 208 -22.35 6.58 5.36
N ALA A 209 -22.79 6.07 4.20
CA ALA A 209 -23.89 6.63 3.44
C ALA A 209 -25.23 6.56 4.20
N ARG A 210 -25.45 5.48 4.97
CA ARG A 210 -26.70 5.23 5.70
C ARG A 210 -26.76 5.89 7.09
N PHE A 211 -25.63 5.98 7.79
CA PHE A 211 -25.55 6.40 9.20
C PHE A 211 -24.66 7.61 9.44
N GLY A 212 -23.97 8.12 8.41
CA GLY A 212 -22.92 9.12 8.56
C GLY A 212 -21.60 8.52 9.06
N LEU A 213 -20.62 9.38 9.36
CA LEU A 213 -19.32 8.93 9.85
C LEU A 213 -19.43 8.20 11.21
N PRO A 214 -18.55 7.22 11.48
CA PRO A 214 -18.54 6.54 12.76
C PRO A 214 -18.30 7.53 13.91
N ARG A 215 -19.05 7.37 15.00
CA ARG A 215 -18.94 8.21 16.21
C ARG A 215 -17.64 7.97 16.97
N ARG A 216 -17.11 6.75 16.87
CA ARG A 216 -15.87 6.34 17.54
C ARG A 216 -15.15 5.28 16.72
N ALA A 217 -13.84 5.40 16.64
CA ALA A 217 -12.96 4.35 16.17
C ALA A 217 -12.07 3.89 17.34
N SER A 218 -11.85 2.59 17.47
CA SER A 218 -10.98 2.03 18.51
C SER A 218 -10.19 0.86 17.97
N ILE A 219 -8.90 0.80 18.32
CA ILE A 219 -8.05 -0.36 18.07
C ILE A 219 -8.37 -1.43 19.12
N ILE A 220 -8.58 -2.66 18.68
CA ILE A 220 -8.74 -3.83 19.53
C ILE A 220 -7.39 -4.53 19.54
N ALA A 221 -6.61 -4.36 20.61
CA ALA A 221 -5.31 -5.01 20.77
C ALA A 221 -5.44 -6.23 21.68
N GLU A 222 -5.02 -7.39 21.20
CA GLU A 222 -5.08 -8.65 21.94
C GLU A 222 -3.69 -9.30 21.99
N ALA A 223 -3.30 -9.76 23.18
CA ALA A 223 -2.04 -10.47 23.39
C ALA A 223 -2.10 -11.85 22.72
N GLN A 224 -1.05 -12.23 22.00
CA GLN A 224 -0.94 -13.59 21.47
C GLN A 224 -0.47 -14.55 22.57
N PRO A 225 -1.06 -15.75 22.68
CA PRO A 225 -0.63 -16.74 23.67
C PRO A 225 0.83 -17.19 23.52
N GLU A 226 1.40 -17.11 22.32
CA GLU A 226 2.71 -17.68 21.96
C GLU A 226 3.72 -16.66 21.37
N GLY A 227 3.64 -15.39 21.77
CA GLY A 227 4.69 -14.41 21.44
C GLY A 227 4.40 -12.98 21.90
N ASP A 228 5.44 -12.14 21.92
CA ASP A 228 5.37 -10.71 22.31
C ASP A 228 4.58 -9.81 21.33
N ALA A 229 4.00 -10.38 20.27
CA ALA A 229 3.30 -9.62 19.23
C ALA A 229 1.80 -9.50 19.53
N LEU A 230 1.28 -8.28 19.57
CA LEU A 230 -0.16 -8.00 19.66
C LEU A 230 -0.86 -8.27 18.33
N ARG A 231 -2.05 -8.88 18.37
CA ARG A 231 -2.99 -8.89 17.23
C ARG A 231 -3.87 -7.65 17.34
N GLU A 232 -3.85 -6.81 16.32
CA GLU A 232 -4.63 -5.58 16.26
C GLU A 232 -5.83 -5.76 15.32
N GLY A 233 -7.01 -5.38 15.80
CA GLY A 233 -8.24 -5.23 15.03
C GLY A 233 -8.74 -3.79 15.11
N LEU A 234 -9.75 -3.47 14.30
CA LEU A 234 -10.40 -2.15 14.30
C LEU A 234 -11.89 -2.32 14.59
N ARG A 235 -12.43 -1.44 15.42
CA ARG A 235 -13.87 -1.26 15.60
C ARG A 235 -14.27 0.16 15.25
N LEU A 236 -15.28 0.29 14.39
CA LEU A 236 -15.98 1.53 14.05
C LEU A 236 -17.39 1.47 14.62
N ASP A 237 -17.71 2.37 15.55
CA ASP A 237 -19.01 2.45 16.20
C ASP A 237 -19.88 3.53 15.54
N TYR A 238 -21.01 3.13 14.95
CA TYR A 238 -21.97 4.03 14.31
C TYR A 238 -23.11 4.43 15.25
N GLY A 239 -23.13 3.90 16.48
CA GLY A 239 -24.18 4.09 17.47
C GLY A 239 -25.41 3.20 17.24
N ARG A 240 -26.37 3.26 18.16
CA ARG A 240 -27.64 2.49 18.12
C ARG A 240 -27.47 0.96 18.03
N GLY A 241 -26.31 0.45 18.44
CA GLY A 241 -25.97 -0.97 18.36
C GLY A 241 -25.28 -1.39 17.05
N ILE A 242 -25.08 -0.45 16.11
CA ILE A 242 -24.37 -0.71 14.85
C ILE A 242 -22.87 -0.51 15.03
N ALA A 243 -22.09 -1.54 14.73
CA ALA A 243 -20.63 -1.43 14.68
C ALA A 243 -20.06 -2.30 13.58
N LEU A 244 -18.98 -1.81 12.95
CA LEU A 244 -18.21 -2.53 11.95
C LEU A 244 -16.85 -2.88 12.54
N TYR A 245 -16.48 -4.15 12.45
CA TYR A 245 -15.23 -4.68 12.94
C TYR A 245 -14.40 -5.18 11.77
N TYR A 246 -13.09 -4.95 11.85
CA TYR A 246 -12.10 -5.49 10.93
C TYR A 246 -11.08 -6.28 11.72
N ASN A 247 -10.83 -7.52 11.30
CA ASN A 247 -9.89 -8.41 11.96
C ASN A 247 -10.12 -8.44 13.48
N ALA A 248 -11.34 -8.72 13.92
CA ALA A 248 -11.67 -8.84 15.34
C ALA A 248 -11.76 -10.31 15.75
N THR A 249 -11.22 -10.64 16.93
CA THR A 249 -11.28 -12.01 17.43
C THR A 249 -12.61 -12.27 18.11
N CYS A 250 -13.25 -13.36 17.73
CA CYS A 250 -14.31 -14.00 18.48
C CYS A 250 -13.67 -14.99 19.46
N ALA A 251 -13.52 -14.56 20.71
CA ALA A 251 -12.74 -15.27 21.72
C ALA A 251 -13.47 -16.51 22.25
N ALA A 252 -12.71 -17.61 22.38
CA ALA A 252 -13.19 -18.89 22.86
C ALA A 252 -13.75 -18.80 24.29
N ARG A 253 -14.92 -19.41 24.51
CA ARG A 253 -15.52 -19.61 25.84
C ARG A 253 -15.70 -18.30 26.62
N SER A 254 -15.78 -17.17 25.92
CA SER A 254 -16.07 -15.86 26.50
C SER A 254 -17.58 -15.61 26.54
N SER A 255 -18.03 -14.78 27.48
CA SER A 255 -19.41 -14.28 27.53
C SER A 255 -19.59 -12.96 26.75
N GLY A 256 -18.54 -12.50 26.07
CA GLY A 256 -18.57 -11.27 25.28
C GLY A 256 -19.42 -11.41 24.01
N ARG A 257 -19.71 -10.27 23.37
CA ARG A 257 -20.47 -10.25 22.11
C ARG A 257 -19.76 -11.02 21.00
N LEU A 258 -18.45 -10.82 20.85
CA LEU A 258 -17.61 -11.58 19.93
C LEU A 258 -17.07 -12.80 20.66
N SER A 259 -17.92 -13.82 20.79
CA SER A 259 -17.57 -15.09 21.45
C SER A 259 -17.76 -16.26 20.52
N SER A 260 -16.85 -17.23 20.59
CA SER A 260 -17.02 -18.56 20.00
C SER A 260 -17.15 -19.64 21.08
N TYR A 261 -17.83 -20.75 20.79
CA TYR A 261 -18.02 -21.81 21.78
C TYR A 261 -16.81 -22.75 21.91
N SER A 262 -15.92 -22.80 20.90
CA SER A 262 -14.83 -23.79 20.82
C SER A 262 -13.44 -23.16 20.95
N HIS A 263 -12.97 -22.44 19.93
CA HIS A 263 -11.64 -21.84 19.84
C HIS A 263 -11.71 -20.45 19.19
N ASP A 264 -10.64 -19.66 19.31
CA ASP A 264 -10.60 -18.30 18.75
C ASP A 264 -10.80 -18.33 17.23
N LEU A 265 -11.76 -17.54 16.77
CA LEU A 265 -12.07 -17.37 15.35
C LEU A 265 -11.89 -15.89 14.99
N ARG A 266 -11.34 -15.61 13.81
CA ARG A 266 -11.05 -14.24 13.39
C ARG A 266 -11.50 -14.02 11.95
N PRO A 267 -12.78 -13.69 11.75
CA PRO A 267 -13.27 -13.27 10.46
C PRO A 267 -12.66 -11.93 10.03
N ASP A 268 -12.54 -11.72 8.73
CA ASP A 268 -11.99 -10.48 8.17
C ASP A 268 -12.86 -9.27 8.51
N ILE A 269 -14.19 -9.39 8.36
CA ILE A 269 -15.15 -8.32 8.58
C ILE A 269 -16.36 -8.83 9.37
N ILE A 270 -16.77 -8.07 10.40
CA ILE A 270 -17.99 -8.35 11.17
C ILE A 270 -18.83 -7.08 11.23
N LEU A 271 -20.10 -7.16 10.82
CA LEU A 271 -21.09 -6.11 11.04
C LEU A 271 -22.04 -6.55 12.16
N SER A 272 -22.18 -5.74 13.20
CA SER A 272 -23.11 -6.01 14.30
C SER A 272 -24.32 -5.09 14.24
N ASP A 273 -25.51 -5.62 14.53
CA ASP A 273 -26.72 -4.88 14.90
C ASP A 273 -27.26 -5.40 16.23
N GLY A 274 -26.96 -4.66 17.30
CA GLY A 274 -27.18 -5.15 18.66
C GLY A 274 -26.31 -6.39 18.90
N ASP A 275 -26.95 -7.52 19.15
CA ASP A 275 -26.26 -8.79 19.34
C ASP A 275 -26.26 -9.70 18.10
N ARG A 276 -26.95 -9.32 17.02
CA ARG A 276 -26.91 -10.03 15.73
C ARG A 276 -25.61 -9.70 15.01
N LEU A 277 -24.98 -10.70 14.41
CA LEU A 277 -23.74 -10.55 13.66
C LEU A 277 -23.93 -10.98 12.20
N LEU A 278 -23.38 -10.21 11.27
CA LEU A 278 -23.15 -10.59 9.89
C LEU A 278 -21.64 -10.72 9.69
N ILE A 279 -21.21 -11.87 9.19
CA ILE A 279 -19.80 -12.16 8.94
C ILE A 279 -19.51 -12.11 7.44
N LEU A 280 -18.44 -11.42 7.07
CA LEU A 280 -17.95 -11.35 5.71
C LEU A 280 -16.45 -11.67 5.71
N ASP A 281 -16.05 -12.60 4.84
CA ASP A 281 -14.66 -13.07 4.74
C ASP A 281 -14.19 -12.89 3.30
N ALA A 282 -13.14 -12.12 3.07
CA ALA A 282 -12.72 -11.75 1.73
C ALA A 282 -11.71 -12.77 1.20
N LYS A 283 -11.93 -13.23 -0.04
CA LYS A 283 -11.07 -14.23 -0.68
C LYS A 283 -10.79 -13.84 -2.13
N TYR A 284 -9.55 -13.43 -2.39
CA TYR A 284 -9.06 -13.12 -3.74
C TYR A 284 -8.55 -14.37 -4.47
N ARG A 285 -9.43 -15.36 -4.62
CA ARG A 285 -9.21 -16.63 -5.35
C ARG A 285 -10.51 -17.42 -5.39
N GLY A 286 -10.62 -18.35 -6.32
CA GLY A 286 -11.68 -19.37 -6.37
C GLY A 286 -11.29 -20.49 -7.32
N GLU A 287 -12.24 -21.33 -7.69
CA GLU A 287 -12.01 -22.38 -8.68
C GLU A 287 -12.11 -21.81 -10.09
N ALA A 288 -11.09 -22.08 -10.89
CA ALA A 288 -11.05 -21.70 -12.30
C ALA A 288 -11.61 -22.83 -13.15
N SER A 289 -12.32 -22.47 -14.22
CA SER A 289 -12.83 -23.41 -15.21
C SER A 289 -12.43 -22.90 -16.59
N GLY A 290 -11.48 -23.58 -17.22
CA GLY A 290 -10.90 -23.15 -18.49
C GLY A 290 -9.86 -22.02 -18.38
N ASP A 291 -9.72 -21.22 -19.45
CA ASP A 291 -8.58 -20.31 -19.65
C ASP A 291 -8.84 -18.85 -19.20
N THR A 292 -10.03 -18.55 -18.65
CA THR A 292 -10.43 -17.19 -18.25
C THR A 292 -11.37 -17.17 -17.04
N GLY A 293 -10.91 -16.66 -15.89
CA GLY A 293 -11.79 -16.24 -14.78
C GLY A 293 -11.93 -17.21 -13.59
N ILE A 294 -12.56 -16.70 -12.51
CA ILE A 294 -12.96 -17.48 -11.33
C ILE A 294 -14.47 -17.77 -11.47
N GLU A 295 -14.84 -19.03 -11.66
CA GLU A 295 -16.24 -19.41 -11.91
C GLU A 295 -17.01 -19.58 -10.59
N SER A 296 -16.37 -20.20 -9.59
CA SER A 296 -17.00 -20.54 -8.30
C SER A 296 -16.07 -20.24 -7.09
N PRO A 297 -16.65 -20.03 -5.89
CA PRO A 297 -15.86 -19.94 -4.66
C PRO A 297 -15.18 -21.30 -4.36
N ASN A 298 -14.09 -21.26 -3.59
CA ASN A 298 -13.49 -22.50 -3.10
C ASN A 298 -14.42 -23.15 -2.05
N PRO A 299 -14.78 -24.45 -2.18
CA PRO A 299 -15.63 -25.13 -1.20
C PRO A 299 -15.12 -25.03 0.24
N ALA A 300 -13.79 -25.05 0.45
CA ALA A 300 -13.21 -24.91 1.79
C ALA A 300 -13.44 -23.50 2.40
N ASP A 301 -13.61 -22.47 1.57
CA ASP A 301 -13.96 -21.13 2.04
C ASP A 301 -15.47 -21.04 2.40
N ILE A 302 -16.34 -21.83 1.76
CA ILE A 302 -17.75 -22.03 2.17
C ILE A 302 -17.85 -22.80 3.50
N ASP A 303 -17.06 -23.86 3.69
CA ASP A 303 -17.01 -24.62 4.94
C ASP A 303 -16.61 -23.75 6.14
N LYS A 304 -15.74 -22.76 5.92
CA LYS A 304 -15.44 -21.74 6.94
C LYS A 304 -16.66 -20.90 7.28
N MET A 305 -17.54 -20.59 6.33
CA MET A 305 -18.76 -19.83 6.61
C MET A 305 -19.73 -20.64 7.46
N HIS A 306 -19.85 -21.95 7.20
CA HIS A 306 -20.56 -22.87 8.10
C HIS A 306 -19.93 -22.88 9.50
N THR A 307 -18.60 -22.94 9.58
CA THR A 307 -17.87 -22.89 10.85
C THR A 307 -18.15 -21.60 11.61
N TYR A 308 -18.03 -20.43 10.96
CA TYR A 308 -18.30 -19.15 11.59
C TYR A 308 -19.75 -19.04 12.06
N ARG A 309 -20.70 -19.44 11.21
CA ARG A 309 -22.12 -19.36 11.54
C ARG A 309 -22.51 -20.21 12.75
N GLU A 310 -21.92 -21.40 12.88
CA GLU A 310 -22.22 -22.32 13.97
C GLU A 310 -21.41 -22.00 15.23
N ALA A 311 -20.13 -21.67 15.07
CA ALA A 311 -19.21 -21.51 16.18
C ALA A 311 -19.28 -20.16 16.89
N ILE A 312 -19.64 -19.10 16.17
CA ILE A 312 -19.73 -17.74 16.70
C ILE A 312 -21.18 -17.46 17.09
N ARG A 313 -21.35 -16.87 18.28
CA ARG A 313 -22.67 -16.56 18.83
C ARG A 313 -23.43 -15.56 17.95
N ASN A 314 -24.73 -15.82 17.75
CA ASN A 314 -25.69 -14.90 17.10
C ASN A 314 -25.35 -14.48 15.66
N VAL A 315 -24.65 -15.32 14.89
CA VAL A 315 -24.41 -15.07 13.48
C VAL A 315 -25.70 -15.30 12.69
N TRP A 316 -26.22 -14.22 12.09
CA TRP A 316 -27.38 -14.23 11.22
C TRP A 316 -27.04 -14.80 9.83
N GLY A 317 -25.89 -14.40 9.28
CA GLY A 317 -25.38 -14.90 8.01
C GLY A 317 -23.86 -14.79 7.94
N ALA A 318 -23.24 -15.66 7.15
CA ALA A 318 -21.80 -15.68 6.93
C ALA A 318 -21.50 -15.89 5.45
N PHE A 319 -20.79 -14.95 4.83
CA PHE A 319 -20.56 -14.97 3.39
C PHE A 319 -19.10 -14.73 3.03
N VAL A 320 -18.62 -15.47 2.04
CA VAL A 320 -17.37 -15.16 1.36
C VAL A 320 -17.62 -14.00 0.39
N LEU A 321 -16.77 -12.98 0.41
CA LEU A 321 -16.70 -11.99 -0.68
C LEU A 321 -15.59 -12.44 -1.61
N TYR A 322 -15.87 -12.61 -2.89
CA TYR A 322 -14.87 -13.07 -3.86
C TYR A 322 -15.07 -12.46 -5.26
N PRO A 323 -14.00 -12.34 -6.06
CA PRO A 323 -14.07 -11.74 -7.38
C PRO A 323 -14.42 -12.78 -8.47
N GLY A 324 -15.55 -13.48 -8.32
CA GLY A 324 -16.05 -14.44 -9.30
C GLY A 324 -17.24 -13.92 -10.10
N GLU A 325 -17.85 -14.79 -10.91
CA GLU A 325 -18.92 -14.37 -11.84
C GLU A 325 -20.34 -14.47 -11.26
N LYS A 326 -20.61 -15.43 -10.36
CA LYS A 326 -21.97 -15.74 -9.89
C LYS A 326 -22.04 -15.94 -8.38
N PRO A 327 -22.98 -15.30 -7.66
CA PRO A 327 -23.15 -15.58 -6.24
C PRO A 327 -23.63 -17.03 -6.02
N GLU A 328 -23.13 -17.66 -4.96
CA GLU A 328 -23.53 -19.00 -4.54
C GLU A 328 -24.12 -18.92 -3.13
N ILE A 329 -25.43 -19.14 -3.00
CA ILE A 329 -26.12 -19.03 -1.71
C ILE A 329 -26.66 -20.41 -1.35
N HIS A 330 -26.21 -20.95 -0.21
CA HIS A 330 -26.63 -22.27 0.25
C HIS A 330 -27.74 -22.16 1.28
N PRO A 331 -28.95 -22.67 0.98
CA PRO A 331 -30.02 -22.69 1.94
C PRO A 331 -29.78 -23.69 3.07
N ALA A 332 -29.82 -23.23 4.32
CA ALA A 332 -29.90 -24.14 5.47
C ALA A 332 -31.18 -24.99 5.39
N PHE A 333 -31.04 -26.30 5.61
CA PHE A 333 -32.15 -27.26 5.67
C PHE A 333 -33.22 -26.89 6.71
N THR A 334 -32.85 -26.11 7.73
CA THR A 334 -33.72 -25.68 8.82
C THR A 334 -34.30 -24.28 8.65
N ALA A 335 -34.02 -23.60 7.53
CA ALA A 335 -34.47 -22.22 7.32
C ALA A 335 -36.01 -22.14 7.28
N ARG A 336 -36.60 -21.67 8.37
CA ARG A 336 -38.02 -21.31 8.46
C ARG A 336 -38.13 -19.80 8.25
N GLY A 337 -38.54 -19.38 7.05
CA GLY A 337 -38.83 -17.98 6.72
C GLY A 337 -38.33 -17.56 5.34
N ASP A 338 -38.81 -16.40 4.89
CA ASP A 338 -38.53 -15.81 3.56
C ASP A 338 -37.17 -15.10 3.44
N SER A 339 -36.36 -15.05 4.51
CA SER A 339 -35.08 -14.33 4.48
C SER A 339 -34.07 -14.99 3.56
N ARG A 340 -33.57 -14.22 2.58
CA ARG A 340 -32.67 -14.70 1.53
C ARG A 340 -31.25 -14.91 2.06
N TYR A 341 -30.85 -14.16 3.07
CA TYR A 341 -29.46 -14.13 3.55
C TYR A 341 -29.25 -14.62 5.01
N GLU A 342 -30.26 -15.21 5.65
CA GLU A 342 -30.09 -15.93 6.93
C GLU A 342 -29.42 -17.32 6.72
N ARG A 343 -28.30 -17.33 6.00
CA ARG A 343 -27.70 -18.49 5.31
C ARG A 343 -26.17 -18.36 5.29
N VAL A 344 -25.52 -19.30 4.59
CA VAL A 344 -24.10 -19.16 4.23
C VAL A 344 -23.95 -19.20 2.72
N GLY A 345 -22.83 -18.67 2.22
CA GLY A 345 -22.56 -18.67 0.78
C GLY A 345 -21.36 -17.83 0.39
N ALA A 346 -21.27 -17.53 -0.89
CA ALA A 346 -20.34 -16.58 -1.47
C ALA A 346 -21.08 -15.53 -2.29
N LEU A 347 -20.67 -14.27 -2.15
CA LEU A 347 -21.20 -13.14 -2.89
C LEU A 347 -20.10 -12.57 -3.78
N VAL A 348 -20.49 -12.27 -5.00
CA VAL A 348 -19.62 -11.63 -5.97
C VAL A 348 -19.36 -10.20 -5.52
N LEU A 349 -18.09 -9.82 -5.51
CA LEU A 349 -17.71 -8.43 -5.37
C LEU A 349 -16.43 -8.19 -6.19
N VAL A 350 -16.60 -7.62 -7.39
CA VAL A 350 -15.51 -7.39 -8.32
C VAL A 350 -15.24 -5.88 -8.42
N PRO A 351 -13.98 -5.44 -8.26
CA PRO A 351 -13.63 -4.06 -8.58
C PRO A 351 -13.70 -3.88 -10.12
N ASP A 352 -14.64 -3.09 -10.65
CA ASP A 352 -14.59 -2.70 -12.06
C ASP A 352 -13.70 -1.46 -12.22
N ILE A 353 -12.50 -1.72 -12.74
CA ILE A 353 -11.37 -0.79 -12.76
C ILE A 353 -11.49 0.20 -13.93
N LEU A 354 -12.33 -0.09 -14.94
CA LEU A 354 -12.46 0.74 -16.15
C LEU A 354 -13.63 1.72 -16.07
N SER A 355 -14.72 1.33 -15.42
CA SER A 355 -15.92 2.16 -15.28
C SER A 355 -15.97 2.94 -13.94
N GLY A 356 -15.25 2.45 -12.92
CA GLY A 356 -15.42 2.93 -11.54
C GLY A 356 -16.69 2.39 -10.87
N GLU A 357 -17.46 1.55 -11.55
CA GLU A 357 -18.58 0.80 -10.99
C GLU A 357 -18.06 -0.42 -10.19
N VAL A 358 -18.94 -1.05 -9.43
CA VAL A 358 -18.58 -2.22 -8.62
C VAL A 358 -19.58 -3.31 -8.94
N ASP A 359 -19.12 -4.36 -9.61
CA ASP A 359 -19.99 -5.49 -9.91
C ASP A 359 -20.24 -6.30 -8.62
N GLY A 360 -21.50 -6.67 -8.41
CA GLY A 360 -22.00 -7.21 -7.14
C GLY A 360 -22.30 -6.16 -6.05
N SER A 361 -22.16 -4.85 -6.36
CA SER A 361 -22.45 -3.75 -5.43
C SER A 361 -23.87 -3.79 -4.85
N ASP A 362 -24.84 -4.10 -5.71
CA ASP A 362 -26.26 -4.17 -5.36
C ASP A 362 -26.59 -5.35 -4.45
N GLU A 363 -25.90 -6.48 -4.63
CA GLU A 363 -26.09 -7.69 -3.81
C GLU A 363 -25.63 -7.42 -2.37
N ILE A 364 -24.47 -6.77 -2.20
CA ILE A 364 -23.98 -6.35 -0.87
C ILE A 364 -24.91 -5.30 -0.24
N GLU A 365 -25.41 -4.35 -1.03
CA GLU A 365 -26.35 -3.34 -0.52
C GLU A 365 -27.66 -3.98 -0.03
N ARG A 366 -28.20 -4.96 -0.78
CA ARG A 366 -29.37 -5.74 -0.37
C ARG A 366 -29.09 -6.56 0.88
N LEU A 367 -27.95 -7.24 0.95
CA LEU A 367 -27.54 -8.01 2.13
C LEU A 367 -27.49 -7.13 3.39
N ILE A 368 -26.77 -6.00 3.31
CA ILE A 368 -26.63 -5.07 4.42
C ILE A 368 -28.00 -4.50 4.80
N SER A 369 -28.84 -4.18 3.81
CA SER A 369 -30.18 -3.69 4.06
C SER A 369 -31.06 -4.71 4.77
N GLU A 370 -31.11 -5.96 4.30
CA GLU A 370 -31.89 -7.04 4.94
C GLU A 370 -31.36 -7.38 6.33
N PHE A 371 -30.04 -7.35 6.54
CA PHE A 371 -29.44 -7.55 7.87
C PHE A 371 -29.90 -6.48 8.87
N LEU A 372 -29.85 -5.21 8.45
CA LEU A 372 -30.19 -4.03 9.26
C LEU A 372 -31.70 -3.77 9.35
N GLU A 373 -32.51 -4.39 8.50
CA GLU A 373 -33.96 -4.38 8.63
C GLU A 373 -34.34 -5.16 9.88
N ARG A 374 -34.79 -4.41 10.90
CA ARG A 374 -35.37 -5.00 12.10
C ARG A 374 -36.55 -5.86 11.64
N ARG A 375 -36.48 -7.18 11.88
CA ARG A 375 -37.71 -7.97 11.97
C ARG A 375 -38.51 -7.31 13.08
N LYS A 376 -39.50 -6.50 12.69
CA LYS A 376 -40.59 -6.10 13.57
C LYS A 376 -41.21 -7.43 14.02
N SER A 377 -40.82 -7.87 15.21
CA SER A 377 -41.57 -8.89 15.93
C SER A 377 -42.92 -8.33 16.31
#